data_AF-A0A1F7MKP3-F1
#
_entry.id   AF-A0A1F7MKP3-F1
#
_cell.length_a   1.000
_cell.length_b   1.000
_cell.length_c   1.000
_cell.angle_alpha   90.00
_cell.angle_beta   90.00
_cell.angle_gamma   90.00
#
_symmetry.space_group_name_H-M   'P 1'
#
loop_
_entity.id
_entity.type
_entity.pdbx_description
1 polymer ?
#
loop_
_entity_poly.entity_id
_entity_poly.type
_entity_poly.pdbx_seq_one_letter_code
_entity_poly.pdbx_strand_id
1 'polypeptide(L)'
;MTQEPFQPVRLYYAIPDRAFVTAKLRGLKCTVESPAERCWQWLFHAEAASLRFAAGYDEVPKEKRPIVLGRLRFPKSGGMTLQTNSILRAIEGARFFGARLGPEVVALRCRVVNRCFAADEGDSDELLKTLDQNVTVIDPRVAEAAFKRKFEGVRTRQDAERVAAESLEQTIKSKEDVPMVEDFPLAPEEETPDFQHLATGLQLRLVRAVEHWRGNTELTLAAIIIRAVEEGARTAATAKG
;
A
#
# COMPACT_ATOMS: atom_id res chain seq x y z
N MET A 1 14.45 1.28 -15.88
CA MET A 1 13.45 1.01 -14.82
C MET A 1 12.97 2.34 -14.28
N THR A 2 11.79 2.41 -13.70
CA THR A 2 11.15 3.62 -13.16
C THR A 2 11.82 4.21 -11.90
N GLN A 3 13.02 3.70 -11.53
CA GLN A 3 13.86 4.13 -10.39
C GLN A 3 13.25 4.01 -9.00
N GLU A 4 12.18 3.23 -8.86
CA GLU A 4 11.52 3.00 -7.59
C GLU A 4 12.21 1.86 -6.81
N PRO A 5 12.28 1.92 -5.46
CA PRO A 5 12.70 0.78 -4.66
C PRO A 5 11.83 -0.44 -4.92
N PHE A 6 12.47 -1.61 -5.01
CA PHE A 6 11.74 -2.87 -5.13
C PHE A 6 11.15 -3.24 -3.76
N GLN A 7 9.83 -3.11 -3.65
CA GLN A 7 9.06 -3.38 -2.45
C GLN A 7 7.70 -3.96 -2.86
N PRO A 8 7.53 -5.28 -2.85
CA PRO A 8 6.31 -5.96 -3.26
C PRO A 8 5.07 -5.50 -2.50
N VAL A 9 3.98 -5.29 -3.25
CA VAL A 9 2.64 -4.98 -2.72
C VAL A 9 1.60 -5.78 -3.49
N ARG A 10 0.55 -6.22 -2.79
CA ARG A 10 -0.65 -6.81 -3.37
C ARG A 10 -1.90 -6.18 -2.78
N LEU A 11 -2.67 -5.48 -3.62
CA LEU A 11 -3.99 -4.98 -3.28
C LEU A 11 -5.02 -6.06 -3.58
N TYR A 12 -6.00 -6.22 -2.68
CA TYR A 12 -7.12 -7.15 -2.82
C TYR A 12 -8.41 -6.36 -2.99
N TYR A 13 -9.19 -6.73 -4.01
CA TYR A 13 -10.45 -6.09 -4.36
C TYR A 13 -11.60 -7.07 -4.27
N ALA A 14 -12.75 -6.58 -3.80
CA ALA A 14 -14.03 -7.17 -4.13
C ALA A 14 -14.47 -6.67 -5.50
N ILE A 15 -15.04 -7.57 -6.30
CA ILE A 15 -15.55 -7.30 -7.65
C ILE A 15 -16.91 -7.97 -7.82
N PRO A 16 -17.80 -7.47 -8.71
CA PRO A 16 -19.06 -8.13 -8.99
C PRO A 16 -18.84 -9.53 -9.56
N ASP A 17 -18.04 -9.61 -10.63
CA ASP A 17 -17.61 -10.84 -11.26
C ASP A 17 -16.41 -10.61 -12.19
N ARG A 18 -15.77 -11.70 -12.62
CA ARG A 18 -14.60 -11.66 -13.50
C ARG A 18 -14.93 -11.10 -14.90
N ALA A 19 -16.08 -11.43 -15.46
CA ALA A 19 -16.47 -10.98 -16.80
C ALA A 19 -16.61 -9.46 -16.85
N PHE A 20 -17.22 -8.84 -15.83
CA PHE A 20 -17.31 -7.39 -15.69
C PHE A 20 -15.94 -6.71 -15.77
N VAL A 21 -14.99 -7.14 -14.94
CA VAL A 21 -13.66 -6.52 -14.89
C VAL A 21 -12.87 -6.79 -16.17
N THR A 22 -12.89 -8.03 -16.68
CA THR A 22 -12.16 -8.37 -17.91
C THR A 22 -12.68 -7.61 -19.13
N ALA A 23 -13.98 -7.33 -19.23
CA ALA A 23 -14.53 -6.49 -20.29
C ALA A 23 -13.93 -5.06 -20.24
N LYS A 24 -13.79 -4.48 -19.04
CA LYS A 24 -13.16 -3.17 -18.86
C LYS A 24 -11.66 -3.19 -19.17
N LEU A 25 -10.93 -4.23 -18.71
CA LEU A 25 -9.50 -4.38 -19.00
C LEU A 25 -9.25 -4.48 -20.52
N ARG A 26 -10.05 -5.26 -21.26
CA ARG A 26 -9.94 -5.34 -22.73
C ARG A 26 -10.06 -3.99 -23.45
N GLY A 27 -10.74 -3.02 -22.84
CA GLY A 27 -10.86 -1.67 -23.39
C GLY A 27 -9.62 -0.79 -23.21
N LEU A 28 -8.63 -1.22 -22.40
CA LEU A 28 -7.43 -0.45 -22.09
C LEU A 28 -6.23 -0.97 -22.89
N LYS A 29 -5.59 -0.09 -23.67
CA LYS A 29 -4.40 -0.42 -24.48
C LYS A 29 -3.17 -0.73 -23.61
N CYS A 30 -3.14 -0.21 -22.39
CA CYS A 30 -2.10 -0.48 -21.41
C CYS A 30 -2.28 -1.81 -20.66
N THR A 31 -3.26 -2.65 -21.01
CA THR A 31 -3.42 -3.96 -20.37
C THR A 31 -3.51 -5.08 -21.38
N VAL A 32 -2.85 -6.20 -21.07
CA VAL A 32 -2.82 -7.38 -21.95
C VAL A 32 -3.10 -8.64 -21.13
N GLU A 33 -3.89 -9.56 -21.68
CA GLU A 33 -4.07 -10.88 -21.08
C GLU A 33 -2.80 -11.71 -21.34
N SER A 34 -2.26 -12.33 -20.29
CA SER A 34 -1.18 -13.30 -20.36
C SER A 34 -1.72 -14.67 -19.95
N PRO A 35 -2.11 -15.53 -20.93
CA PRO A 35 -2.61 -16.87 -20.63
C PRO A 35 -1.58 -17.74 -19.89
N ALA A 36 -0.30 -17.62 -20.24
CA ALA A 36 0.79 -18.37 -19.62
C ALA A 36 0.92 -18.06 -18.12
N GLU A 37 0.79 -16.80 -17.73
CA GLU A 37 0.85 -16.37 -16.33
C GLU A 37 -0.52 -16.38 -15.63
N ARG A 38 -1.58 -16.73 -16.37
CA ARG A 38 -2.98 -16.68 -15.92
C ARG A 38 -3.34 -15.33 -15.28
N CYS A 39 -2.87 -14.24 -15.88
CA CYS A 39 -3.02 -12.90 -15.35
C CYS A 39 -3.30 -11.86 -16.44
N TRP A 40 -3.66 -10.65 -16.03
CA TRP A 40 -3.61 -9.46 -16.87
C TRP A 40 -2.37 -8.66 -16.49
N GLN A 41 -1.52 -8.33 -17.46
CA GLN A 41 -0.38 -7.47 -17.25
C GLN A 41 -0.79 -6.02 -17.48
N TRP A 42 -0.43 -5.16 -16.54
CA TRP A 42 -0.55 -3.71 -16.65
C TRP A 42 0.80 -3.16 -17.12
N LEU A 43 0.82 -2.53 -18.29
CA LEU A 43 2.02 -2.06 -18.96
C LEU A 43 2.16 -0.55 -18.81
N PHE A 44 3.38 -0.07 -18.63
CA PHE A 44 3.69 1.36 -18.68
C PHE A 44 3.68 1.82 -20.14
N HIS A 45 2.50 2.06 -20.69
CA HIS A 45 2.26 2.46 -22.08
C HIS A 45 0.85 3.05 -22.21
N ALA A 46 0.55 3.72 -23.32
CA ALA A 46 -0.77 4.27 -23.66
C ALA A 46 -1.42 5.05 -22.50
N GLU A 47 -2.57 4.61 -21.99
CA GLU A 47 -3.29 5.28 -20.90
C GLU A 47 -2.45 5.38 -19.62
N ALA A 48 -1.53 4.45 -19.39
CA ALA A 48 -0.65 4.44 -18.23
C ALA A 48 0.62 5.27 -18.45
N ALA A 49 0.91 5.75 -19.67
CA ALA A 49 2.11 6.54 -19.94
C ALA A 49 2.10 7.92 -19.26
N SER A 50 0.92 8.42 -18.87
CA SER A 50 0.76 9.68 -18.13
C SER A 50 0.99 9.54 -16.62
N LEU A 51 1.23 8.32 -16.13
CA LEU A 51 1.51 8.11 -14.70
C LEU A 51 2.85 8.72 -14.31
N ARG A 52 2.88 9.31 -13.11
CA ARG A 52 4.05 10.01 -12.59
C ARG A 52 4.84 9.08 -11.68
N PHE A 53 5.90 8.51 -12.22
CA PHE A 53 6.94 7.82 -11.46
C PHE A 53 8.22 8.65 -11.42
N ALA A 54 9.23 8.20 -10.67
CA ALA A 54 10.51 8.90 -10.57
C ALA A 54 11.25 9.02 -11.91
N ALA A 55 11.06 8.05 -12.82
CA ALA A 55 11.39 8.22 -14.23
C ALA A 55 10.12 8.13 -15.08
N GLY A 56 9.89 9.13 -15.93
CA GLY A 56 8.77 9.20 -16.87
C GLY A 56 8.88 8.14 -17.98
N TYR A 57 7.79 7.93 -18.72
CA TYR A 57 7.75 6.93 -19.80
C TYR A 57 8.86 7.15 -20.84
N ASP A 58 9.08 8.40 -21.24
CA ASP A 58 10.07 8.75 -22.26
C ASP A 58 11.52 8.60 -21.80
N GLU A 59 11.75 8.59 -20.49
CA GLU A 59 13.07 8.39 -19.88
C GLU A 59 13.45 6.91 -19.79
N VAL A 60 12.51 5.99 -20.01
CA VAL A 60 12.79 4.55 -20.05
C VAL A 60 13.47 4.19 -21.39
N PRO A 61 14.64 3.53 -21.41
CA PRO A 61 15.26 3.08 -22.68
C PRO A 61 14.31 2.20 -23.51
N LYS A 62 14.27 2.41 -24.83
CA LYS A 62 13.30 1.72 -25.72
C LYS A 62 13.44 0.20 -25.67
N GLU A 63 14.66 -0.28 -25.47
CA GLU A 63 15.02 -1.70 -25.37
C GLU A 63 14.42 -2.37 -24.13
N LYS A 64 14.00 -1.56 -23.14
CA LYS A 64 13.39 -2.01 -21.88
C LYS A 64 11.86 -1.83 -21.85
N ARG A 65 11.24 -1.47 -22.99
CA ARG A 65 9.79 -1.27 -23.12
C ARG A 65 9.12 -2.48 -23.81
N PRO A 66 7.87 -2.83 -23.44
CA PRO A 66 7.06 -2.23 -22.39
C PRO A 66 7.46 -2.72 -20.99
N ILE A 67 7.43 -1.81 -20.00
CA ILE A 67 7.63 -2.18 -18.59
C ILE A 67 6.31 -2.72 -18.04
N VAL A 68 6.32 -3.88 -17.38
CA VAL A 68 5.19 -4.35 -16.59
C VAL A 68 5.17 -3.58 -15.25
N LEU A 69 4.10 -2.81 -15.01
CA LEU A 69 3.84 -2.08 -13.78
C LEU A 69 3.23 -2.97 -12.70
N GLY A 70 2.37 -3.90 -13.11
CA GLY A 70 1.71 -4.82 -12.19
C GLY A 70 0.97 -5.93 -12.91
N ARG A 71 0.44 -6.86 -12.13
CA ARG A 71 -0.31 -8.01 -12.63
C ARG A 71 -1.63 -8.12 -11.88
N LEU A 72 -2.74 -8.18 -12.62
CA LEU A 72 -4.05 -8.44 -12.06
C LEU A 72 -4.41 -9.92 -12.17
N ARG A 73 -4.95 -10.49 -11.10
CA ARG A 73 -5.37 -11.91 -11.05
C ARG A 73 -6.74 -12.05 -10.40
N PHE A 74 -7.42 -13.16 -10.68
CA PHE A 74 -8.72 -13.51 -10.13
C PHE A 74 -8.60 -14.79 -9.29
N PRO A 75 -8.08 -14.72 -8.05
CA PRO A 75 -7.77 -15.91 -7.26
C PRO A 75 -9.02 -16.67 -6.78
N LYS A 76 -10.17 -15.99 -6.70
CA LYS A 76 -11.46 -16.57 -6.28
C LYS A 76 -12.61 -15.85 -6.96
N SER A 77 -13.80 -16.46 -6.93
CA SER A 77 -15.04 -15.79 -7.36
C SER A 77 -15.26 -14.51 -6.55
N GLY A 78 -15.69 -13.44 -7.22
CA GLY A 78 -15.89 -12.11 -6.59
C GLY A 78 -14.61 -11.43 -6.09
N GLY A 79 -13.42 -11.96 -6.39
CA GLY A 79 -12.14 -11.42 -5.93
C GLY A 79 -11.17 -11.10 -7.06
N MET A 80 -10.48 -9.97 -6.94
CA MET A 80 -9.37 -9.58 -7.82
C MET A 80 -8.17 -9.14 -6.98
N THR A 81 -6.96 -9.33 -7.49
CA THR A 81 -5.76 -8.73 -6.91
C THR A 81 -5.05 -7.86 -7.93
N LEU A 82 -4.36 -6.80 -7.47
CA LEU A 82 -3.32 -6.11 -8.22
C LEU A 82 -2.02 -6.30 -7.46
N GLN A 83 -1.05 -6.97 -8.08
CA GLN A 83 0.29 -7.16 -7.53
C GLN A 83 1.29 -6.26 -8.26
N THR A 84 2.07 -5.49 -7.49
CA THR A 84 3.13 -4.62 -7.99
C THR A 84 4.44 -4.91 -7.26
N ASN A 85 5.55 -4.47 -7.84
CA ASN A 85 6.89 -4.60 -7.25
C ASN A 85 7.37 -3.32 -6.54
N SER A 86 6.54 -2.30 -6.45
CA SER A 86 6.81 -1.09 -5.66
C SER A 86 5.53 -0.58 -5.02
N ILE A 87 5.71 0.14 -3.90
CA ILE A 87 4.63 0.88 -3.23
C ILE A 87 4.05 1.96 -4.13
N LEU A 88 4.88 2.72 -4.83
CA LEU A 88 4.44 3.81 -5.69
C LEU A 88 3.56 3.30 -6.85
N ARG A 89 3.89 2.16 -7.47
CA ARG A 89 3.04 1.48 -8.46
C ARG A 89 1.72 0.98 -7.87
N ALA A 90 1.70 0.54 -6.61
CA ALA A 90 0.45 0.13 -5.97
C ALA A 90 -0.51 1.32 -5.80
N ILE A 91 0.02 2.46 -5.35
CA ILE A 91 -0.73 3.70 -5.16
C ILE A 91 -1.27 4.20 -6.51
N GLU A 92 -0.40 4.34 -7.51
CA GLU A 92 -0.82 4.76 -8.85
C GLU A 92 -1.78 3.75 -9.49
N GLY A 93 -1.58 2.45 -9.24
CA GLY A 93 -2.48 1.39 -9.68
C GLY A 93 -3.88 1.50 -9.08
N ALA A 94 -3.98 1.75 -7.77
CA ALA A 94 -5.26 1.94 -7.09
C ALA A 94 -6.04 3.11 -7.71
N ARG A 95 -5.38 4.27 -7.88
CA ARG A 95 -5.96 5.46 -8.52
C ARG A 95 -6.37 5.20 -9.97
N PHE A 96 -5.47 4.61 -10.74
CA PHE A 96 -5.65 4.36 -12.17
C PHE A 96 -6.83 3.42 -12.44
N PHE A 97 -6.88 2.30 -11.71
CA PHE A 97 -7.92 1.30 -11.87
C PHE A 97 -9.21 1.66 -11.16
N GLY A 98 -9.18 2.33 -9.99
CA GLY A 98 -10.39 2.80 -9.33
C GLY A 98 -11.25 3.68 -10.24
N ALA A 99 -10.63 4.64 -10.92
CA ALA A 99 -11.30 5.52 -11.87
C ALA A 99 -11.85 4.80 -13.12
N ARG A 100 -11.25 3.66 -13.53
CA ARG A 100 -11.58 2.97 -14.79
C ARG A 100 -12.50 1.77 -14.59
N LEU A 101 -12.35 1.07 -13.48
CA LEU A 101 -13.12 -0.11 -13.15
C LEU A 101 -14.46 0.23 -12.49
N GLY A 102 -14.60 1.43 -11.93
CA GLY A 102 -15.83 1.93 -11.35
C GLY A 102 -16.01 1.55 -9.88
N PRO A 103 -17.03 2.13 -9.22
CA PRO A 103 -17.25 2.01 -7.78
C PRO A 103 -17.58 0.58 -7.32
N GLU A 104 -17.96 -0.31 -8.24
CA GLU A 104 -18.24 -1.71 -7.93
C GLU A 104 -16.97 -2.52 -7.65
N VAL A 105 -15.80 -2.01 -8.01
CA VAL A 105 -14.50 -2.61 -7.72
C VAL A 105 -13.88 -1.93 -6.51
N VAL A 106 -13.97 -2.58 -5.36
CA VAL A 106 -13.65 -1.98 -4.06
C VAL A 106 -12.36 -2.58 -3.51
N ALA A 107 -11.35 -1.75 -3.24
CA ALA A 107 -10.13 -2.18 -2.56
C ALA A 107 -10.43 -2.44 -1.08
N LEU A 108 -10.16 -3.66 -0.60
CA LEU A 108 -10.52 -4.09 0.75
C LEU A 108 -9.30 -4.27 1.65
N ARG A 109 -8.18 -4.72 1.09
CA ARG A 109 -6.99 -5.07 1.86
C ARG A 109 -5.74 -4.78 1.06
N CYS A 110 -4.66 -4.49 1.78
CA CYS A 110 -3.34 -4.30 1.23
C CYS A 110 -2.36 -5.22 1.93
N ARG A 111 -1.64 -6.03 1.14
CA ARG A 111 -0.51 -6.80 1.63
C ARG A 111 0.80 -6.20 1.13
N VAL A 112 1.76 -6.04 2.01
CA VAL A 112 3.03 -5.38 1.73
C VAL A 112 4.18 -6.12 2.40
N VAL A 113 5.31 -6.15 1.72
CA VAL A 113 6.58 -6.53 2.35
C VAL A 113 7.20 -5.28 2.93
N ASN A 114 7.43 -5.25 4.25
CA ASN A 114 7.94 -4.09 4.98
C ASN A 114 9.48 -3.94 4.90
N ARG A 115 10.07 -4.31 3.77
CA ARG A 115 11.48 -4.06 3.44
C ARG A 115 11.69 -3.79 1.95
N CYS A 116 12.75 -3.05 1.63
CA CYS A 116 13.27 -2.96 0.28
C CYS A 116 14.12 -4.20 -0.05
N PHE A 117 14.23 -4.51 -1.34
CA PHE A 117 15.15 -5.51 -1.88
C PHE A 117 16.18 -4.84 -2.80
N ALA A 118 17.44 -5.26 -2.73
CA ALA A 118 18.45 -4.90 -3.71
C ALA A 118 18.28 -5.70 -5.01
N ALA A 119 18.88 -5.17 -6.08
CA ALA A 119 18.81 -5.77 -7.41
C ALA A 119 19.52 -7.13 -7.51
N ASP A 120 20.45 -7.43 -6.60
CA ASP A 120 21.24 -8.65 -6.55
C ASP A 120 20.64 -9.72 -5.62
N GLU A 121 19.55 -9.43 -4.90
CA GLU A 121 18.92 -10.37 -3.96
C GLU A 121 18.14 -11.50 -4.66
N GLY A 122 17.86 -11.39 -5.95
CA GLY A 122 17.27 -12.47 -6.73
C GLY A 122 16.36 -12.02 -7.86
N ASP A 123 15.74 -13.01 -8.51
CA ASP A 123 14.77 -12.77 -9.56
C ASP A 123 13.49 -12.10 -9.01
N SER A 124 12.95 -11.15 -9.77
CA SER A 124 11.78 -10.37 -9.35
C SER A 124 10.55 -11.24 -9.06
N ASP A 125 10.31 -12.30 -9.84
CA ASP A 125 9.13 -13.15 -9.64
C ASP A 125 9.30 -14.06 -8.41
N GLU A 126 10.54 -14.44 -8.05
CA GLU A 126 10.81 -15.12 -6.78
C GLU A 126 10.64 -14.18 -5.57
N LEU A 127 11.16 -12.96 -5.63
CA LEU A 127 11.00 -11.97 -4.55
C LEU A 127 9.52 -11.59 -4.33
N LEU A 128 8.71 -11.59 -5.39
CA LEU A 128 7.26 -11.37 -5.28
C LEU A 128 6.56 -12.46 -4.47
N LYS A 129 7.11 -13.69 -4.37
CA LYS A 129 6.54 -14.77 -3.55
C LYS A 129 6.70 -14.50 -2.05
N THR A 130 7.57 -13.57 -1.64
CA THR A 130 7.65 -13.14 -0.23
C THR A 130 6.32 -12.62 0.29
N LEU A 131 5.45 -12.07 -0.57
CA LEU A 131 4.08 -11.66 -0.20
C LEU A 131 3.22 -12.82 0.35
N ASP A 132 3.63 -14.06 0.21
CA ASP A 132 2.87 -15.22 0.70
C ASP A 132 3.56 -15.93 1.87
N GLN A 133 4.68 -15.40 2.36
CA GLN A 133 5.49 -16.00 3.43
C GLN A 133 5.20 -15.32 4.77
N ASN A 134 4.91 -16.11 5.82
CA ASN A 134 4.76 -15.64 7.21
C ASN A 134 3.89 -14.37 7.36
N VAL A 135 2.75 -14.36 6.67
CA VAL A 135 1.86 -13.19 6.59
C VAL A 135 1.17 -12.94 7.92
N THR A 136 1.37 -11.75 8.48
CA THR A 136 0.58 -11.27 9.61
C THR A 136 -0.66 -10.53 9.09
N VAL A 137 -1.82 -11.13 9.30
CA VAL A 137 -3.12 -10.54 8.94
C VAL A 137 -3.61 -9.66 10.09
N ILE A 138 -3.76 -8.36 9.84
CA ILE A 138 -4.35 -7.43 10.79
C ILE A 138 -5.86 -7.53 10.70
N ASP A 139 -6.49 -7.89 11.82
CA ASP A 139 -7.94 -7.90 11.99
C ASP A 139 -8.39 -6.57 12.66
N PRO A 140 -9.15 -5.72 11.97
CA PRO A 140 -9.59 -4.45 12.53
C PRO A 140 -10.45 -4.63 13.79
N ARG A 141 -11.17 -5.75 13.93
CA ARG A 141 -12.03 -6.02 15.10
C ARG A 141 -11.21 -6.24 16.36
N VAL A 142 -10.05 -6.90 16.21
CA VAL A 142 -9.11 -7.11 17.33
C VAL A 142 -8.50 -5.79 17.75
N ALA A 143 -8.06 -4.97 16.78
CA ALA A 143 -7.53 -3.63 17.04
C ALA A 143 -8.56 -2.71 17.72
N GLU A 144 -9.80 -2.70 17.23
CA GLU A 144 -10.90 -1.90 17.79
C GLU A 144 -11.24 -2.36 19.21
N ALA A 145 -11.33 -3.67 19.46
CA ALA A 145 -11.60 -4.21 20.79
C ALA A 145 -10.46 -3.85 21.78
N ALA A 146 -9.20 -3.97 21.35
CA ALA A 146 -8.05 -3.57 22.15
C ALA A 146 -8.06 -2.06 22.44
N PHE A 147 -8.42 -1.24 21.46
CA PHE A 147 -8.57 0.20 21.65
C PHE A 147 -9.68 0.53 22.65
N LYS A 148 -10.89 -0.05 22.49
CA LYS A 148 -12.01 0.15 23.42
C LYS A 148 -11.64 -0.20 24.86
N ARG A 149 -10.95 -1.32 25.07
CA ARG A 149 -10.48 -1.75 26.40
C ARG A 149 -9.59 -0.72 27.10
N LYS A 150 -8.74 0.00 26.34
CA LYS A 150 -7.88 1.04 26.92
C LYS A 150 -8.68 2.19 27.52
N PHE A 151 -9.87 2.47 26.98
CA PHE A 151 -10.74 3.56 27.42
C PHE A 151 -11.88 3.08 28.32
N GLU A 152 -11.90 1.82 28.75
CA GLU A 152 -12.90 1.32 29.71
C GLU A 152 -12.82 2.11 31.03
N GLY A 153 -13.96 2.66 31.45
CA GLY A 153 -14.04 3.44 32.69
C GLY A 153 -13.59 4.90 32.59
N VAL A 154 -13.18 5.38 31.42
CA VAL A 154 -12.90 6.81 31.18
C VAL A 154 -14.20 7.61 31.22
N ARG A 155 -14.29 8.59 32.13
CA ARG A 155 -15.53 9.39 32.36
C ARG A 155 -15.39 10.85 31.97
N THR A 156 -14.18 11.37 31.89
CA THR A 156 -13.91 12.78 31.59
C THR A 156 -13.00 12.91 30.38
N ARG A 157 -13.07 14.07 29.71
CA ARG A 157 -12.15 14.40 28.60
C ARG A 157 -10.69 14.40 29.05
N GLN A 158 -10.41 14.89 30.26
CA GLN A 158 -9.06 14.92 30.81
C GLN A 158 -8.52 13.50 31.05
N ASP A 159 -9.36 12.57 31.53
CA ASP A 159 -8.97 11.17 31.66
C ASP A 159 -8.71 10.53 30.29
N ALA A 160 -9.52 10.86 29.28
CA ALA A 160 -9.32 10.36 27.92
C ALA A 160 -7.99 10.83 27.32
N GLU A 161 -7.66 12.12 27.50
CA GLU A 161 -6.39 12.70 27.05
C GLU A 161 -5.19 12.03 27.75
N ARG A 162 -5.28 11.77 29.06
CA ARG A 162 -4.25 11.04 29.81
C ARG A 162 -4.06 9.61 29.28
N VAL A 163 -5.15 8.85 29.14
CA VAL A 163 -5.09 7.46 28.64
C VAL A 163 -4.52 7.40 27.23
N ALA A 164 -4.89 8.35 26.37
CA ALA A 164 -4.33 8.45 25.02
C ALA A 164 -2.81 8.72 25.05
N ALA A 165 -2.36 9.64 25.90
CA ALA A 165 -0.94 9.96 26.06
C ALA A 165 -0.14 8.76 26.61
N GLU A 166 -0.65 8.08 27.64
CA GLU A 166 -0.03 6.89 28.22
C GLU A 166 0.05 5.74 27.19
N SER A 167 -1.02 5.51 26.43
CA SER A 167 -1.00 4.51 25.36
C SER A 167 0.02 4.85 24.29
N LEU A 168 0.17 6.13 23.93
CA LEU A 168 1.14 6.56 22.94
C LEU A 168 2.56 6.32 23.44
N GLU A 169 2.84 6.71 24.68
CA GLU A 169 4.13 6.50 25.33
C GLU A 169 4.48 5.01 25.42
N GLN A 170 3.51 4.16 25.77
CA GLN A 170 3.70 2.71 25.81
C GLN A 170 4.04 2.14 24.44
N THR A 171 3.35 2.57 23.38
CA THR A 171 3.66 2.15 22.00
C THR A 171 5.10 2.53 21.62
N ILE A 172 5.55 3.75 21.94
CA ILE A 172 6.93 4.18 21.67
C ILE A 172 7.93 3.32 22.45
N LYS A 173 7.68 3.06 23.73
CA LYS A 173 8.57 2.27 24.60
C LYS A 173 8.64 0.79 24.21
N SER A 174 7.56 0.23 23.66
CA SER A 174 7.49 -1.19 23.30
C SER A 174 8.52 -1.59 22.23
N LYS A 175 8.93 -0.62 21.39
CA LYS A 175 9.73 -0.87 20.17
C LYS A 175 9.14 -1.94 19.25
N GLU A 176 7.87 -2.30 19.42
CA GLU A 176 7.18 -3.18 18.50
C GLU A 176 7.05 -2.47 17.15
N ASP A 177 7.38 -3.18 16.09
CA ASP A 177 7.33 -2.67 14.73
C ASP A 177 6.50 -3.58 13.84
N VAL A 178 6.25 -3.13 12.61
CA VAL A 178 5.52 -3.91 11.63
C VAL A 178 6.22 -5.24 11.29
N PRO A 179 5.45 -6.31 11.06
CA PRO A 179 6.01 -7.60 10.66
C PRO A 179 6.61 -7.51 9.24
N MET A 180 7.47 -8.47 8.89
CA MET A 180 8.10 -8.53 7.56
C MET A 180 7.07 -8.50 6.42
N VAL A 181 5.98 -9.25 6.57
CA VAL A 181 4.87 -9.28 5.62
C VAL A 181 3.58 -9.00 6.36
N GLU A 182 2.96 -7.89 6.02
CA GLU A 182 1.77 -7.39 6.67
C GLU A 182 0.61 -7.38 5.69
N ASP A 183 -0.56 -7.84 6.11
CA ASP A 183 -1.81 -7.77 5.38
C ASP A 183 -2.81 -6.95 6.22
N PHE A 184 -3.01 -5.68 5.86
CA PHE A 184 -3.83 -4.74 6.64
C PHE A 184 -5.13 -4.38 5.92
N PRO A 185 -6.23 -4.13 6.68
CA PRO A 185 -7.51 -3.74 6.10
C PRO A 185 -7.45 -2.31 5.53
N LEU A 186 -8.21 -2.08 4.47
CA LEU A 186 -8.56 -0.74 4.00
C LEU A 186 -9.98 -0.42 4.46
N ALA A 187 -10.27 0.86 4.68
CA ALA A 187 -11.60 1.35 5.02
C ALA A 187 -12.20 2.04 3.78
N PRO A 188 -12.76 1.29 2.81
CA PRO A 188 -13.24 1.86 1.54
C PRO A 188 -14.32 2.91 1.73
N GLU A 189 -15.10 2.84 2.81
CA GLU A 189 -16.11 3.83 3.20
C GLU A 189 -15.52 5.19 3.61
N GLU A 190 -14.26 5.22 4.04
CA GLU A 190 -13.53 6.43 4.40
C GLU A 190 -12.55 6.86 3.30
N GLU A 191 -12.37 6.05 2.27
CA GLU A 191 -11.35 6.29 1.24
C GLU A 191 -11.77 7.38 0.26
N THR A 192 -10.80 8.19 -0.15
CA THR A 192 -11.04 9.26 -1.12
C THR A 192 -10.94 8.71 -2.55
N PRO A 193 -11.52 9.38 -3.57
CA PRO A 193 -11.36 8.97 -4.96
C PRO A 193 -9.90 8.86 -5.44
N ASP A 194 -8.98 9.60 -4.80
CA ASP A 194 -7.54 9.57 -5.07
C ASP A 194 -6.75 8.63 -4.14
N PHE A 195 -7.43 7.77 -3.37
CA PHE A 195 -6.84 6.77 -2.49
C PHE A 195 -5.83 7.35 -1.49
N GLN A 196 -6.18 8.47 -0.86
CA GLN A 196 -5.30 9.20 0.04
C GLN A 196 -4.92 8.35 1.25
N HIS A 197 -5.86 7.61 1.85
CA HIS A 197 -5.58 6.81 3.04
C HIS A 197 -4.65 5.64 2.73
N LEU A 198 -4.92 4.90 1.64
CA LEU A 198 -4.00 3.89 1.12
C LEU A 198 -2.61 4.48 0.84
N ALA A 199 -2.55 5.64 0.16
CA ALA A 199 -1.29 6.27 -0.20
C ALA A 199 -0.46 6.65 1.02
N THR A 200 -1.07 7.31 2.01
CA THR A 200 -0.41 7.66 3.27
C THR A 200 0.08 6.41 4.00
N GLY A 201 -0.77 5.40 4.15
CA GLY A 201 -0.43 4.16 4.85
C GLY A 201 0.75 3.41 4.22
N LEU A 202 0.82 3.36 2.88
CA LEU A 202 1.94 2.76 2.18
C LEU A 202 3.19 3.65 2.19
N GLN A 203 3.06 4.97 2.03
CA GLN A 203 4.22 5.87 2.08
C GLN A 203 4.93 5.85 3.43
N LEU A 204 4.21 5.78 4.54
CA LEU A 204 4.83 5.63 5.87
C LEU A 204 5.66 4.35 5.98
N ARG A 205 5.18 3.24 5.40
CA ARG A 205 5.92 1.96 5.32
C ARG A 205 7.12 2.03 4.39
N LEU A 206 7.03 2.80 3.29
CA LEU A 206 8.16 3.08 2.41
C LEU A 206 9.26 3.85 3.16
N VAL A 207 8.89 4.91 3.90
CA VAL A 207 9.84 5.69 4.72
C VAL A 207 10.53 4.77 5.72
N ARG A 208 9.77 3.95 6.46
CA ARG A 208 10.31 2.96 7.38
C ARG A 208 11.31 2.03 6.69
N ALA A 209 10.92 1.43 5.56
CA ALA A 209 11.75 0.47 4.84
C ALA A 209 13.06 1.10 4.32
N VAL A 210 13.02 2.34 3.85
CA VAL A 210 14.20 3.09 3.40
C VAL A 210 15.12 3.47 4.56
N GLU A 211 14.57 3.86 5.70
CA GLU A 211 15.38 4.16 6.89
C GLU A 211 16.09 2.91 7.41
N HIS A 212 15.41 1.76 7.43
CA HIS A 212 16.04 0.47 7.75
C HIS A 212 17.13 0.10 6.74
N TRP A 213 16.89 0.34 5.44
CA TRP A 213 17.88 0.15 4.40
C TRP A 213 19.15 0.99 4.60
N ARG A 214 19.02 2.18 5.19
CA ARG A 214 20.12 3.08 5.52
C ARG A 214 20.83 2.74 6.84
N GLY A 215 20.39 1.69 7.54
CA GLY A 215 20.96 1.23 8.81
C GLY A 215 20.20 1.69 10.07
N ASN A 216 19.11 2.44 9.93
CA ASN A 216 18.30 2.91 11.06
C ASN A 216 17.28 1.85 11.50
N THR A 217 17.76 0.64 11.85
CA THR A 217 16.93 -0.55 12.10
C THR A 217 16.06 -0.49 13.35
N GLU A 218 16.38 0.43 14.29
CA GLU A 218 15.59 0.64 15.52
C GLU A 218 14.38 1.57 15.31
N LEU A 219 14.26 2.21 14.14
CA LEU A 219 13.16 3.14 13.86
C LEU A 219 11.87 2.38 13.54
N THR A 220 10.85 2.51 14.39
CA THR A 220 9.56 1.84 14.18
C THR A 220 8.60 2.67 13.33
N LEU A 221 7.62 2.01 12.69
CA LEU A 221 6.54 2.70 11.99
C LEU A 221 5.78 3.66 12.91
N ALA A 222 5.53 3.26 14.16
CA ALA A 222 4.86 4.11 15.15
C ALA A 222 5.64 5.40 15.42
N ALA A 223 6.97 5.33 15.57
CA ALA A 223 7.81 6.51 15.75
C ALA A 223 7.74 7.46 14.54
N ILE A 224 7.67 6.92 13.32
CA ILE A 224 7.53 7.71 12.09
C ILE A 224 6.17 8.42 12.04
N ILE A 225 5.08 7.70 12.37
CA ILE A 225 3.72 8.26 12.40
C ILE A 225 3.65 9.44 13.37
N ILE A 226 4.19 9.27 14.59
CA ILE A 226 4.18 10.31 15.61
C ILE A 226 4.92 11.56 15.15
N ARG A 227 6.12 11.39 14.60
CA ARG A 227 6.90 12.51 14.04
C ARG A 227 6.13 13.25 12.95
N ALA A 228 5.51 12.52 12.03
CA ALA A 228 4.72 13.13 10.95
C ALA A 228 3.53 13.94 11.47
N VAL A 229 2.84 13.45 12.51
CA VAL A 229 1.73 14.16 13.16
C VAL A 229 2.23 15.43 13.87
N GLU A 230 3.33 15.34 14.62
CA GLU A 230 3.94 16.48 15.31
C GLU A 230 4.40 17.57 14.34
N GLU A 231 5.05 17.18 13.23
CA GLU A 231 5.49 18.10 12.18
C GLU A 231 4.31 18.80 11.51
N GLY A 232 3.26 18.05 11.15
CA GLY A 232 2.04 18.61 10.58
C GLY A 232 1.36 19.60 11.52
N ALA A 233 1.30 19.30 12.82
CA ALA A 233 0.76 20.21 13.83
C ALA A 233 1.57 21.51 13.95
N ARG A 234 2.92 21.42 13.89
CA ARG A 234 3.80 22.60 13.92
C ARG A 234 3.61 23.48 12.69
N THR A 235 3.55 22.89 11.49
CA THR A 235 3.32 23.66 10.24
C THR A 235 1.96 24.34 10.23
N ALA A 236 0.92 23.69 10.77
CA ALA A 236 -0.41 24.30 10.89
C ALA A 236 -0.45 25.45 11.91
N ALA A 237 0.37 25.39 12.97
CA ALA A 237 0.49 26.46 13.96
C ALA A 237 1.24 27.68 13.40
N THR A 238 2.31 27.48 12.62
CA THR A 238 3.06 28.57 11.98
C THR A 238 2.32 29.22 10.81
N ALA A 239 1.41 28.50 10.13
CA ALA A 239 0.57 29.08 9.07
C ALA A 239 -0.58 29.96 9.59
N LYS A 240 -0.85 29.94 10.91
CA LYS A 240 -1.92 30.71 11.57
C LYS A 240 -1.41 31.91 12.39
N GLY A 241 -0.09 32.09 12.49
CA GLY A 241 0.56 33.23 13.18
C GLY A 241 1.11 34.23 12.18
#